data_AF-A0A7V8WRS1-F1
#
_entry.id   AF-A0A7V8WRS1-F1
#
_cell.length_a   1.000
_cell.length_b   1.000
_cell.length_c   1.000
_cell.angle_alpha   90.00
_cell.angle_beta   90.00
_cell.angle_gamma   90.00
#
_symmetry.space_group_name_H-M   'P 1'
#
loop_
_entity.id
_entity.type
_entity.pdbx_description
1 polymer ?
#
loop_
_entity_poly.entity_id
_entity_poly.type
_entity_poly.pdbx_seq_one_letter_code
_entity_poly.pdbx_strand_id
1 'polypeptide(L)' 'MSGYSMPSREDDPVHTVRTIARVAQMLVELRDEYVERQRMDTLRQIEQRMDDMAQLREELRTKIEHAQTDDDH' A
#
# COMPACT_ATOMS: atom_id res chain seq x y z
N MET A 1 33.99 -8.59 12.10
CA MET A 1 33.14 -8.66 10.90
C MET A 1 31.71 -8.42 11.38
N SER A 2 31.22 -7.18 11.33
CA SER A 2 29.84 -6.87 11.71
C SER A 2 28.96 -7.29 10.54
N GLY A 3 28.18 -8.35 10.73
CA GLY A 3 27.21 -8.82 9.75
C GLY A 3 26.05 -7.84 9.71
N TYR A 4 26.14 -6.84 8.85
CA TYR A 4 25.00 -6.02 8.48
C TYR A 4 24.07 -6.91 7.66
N SER A 5 23.03 -7.46 8.30
CA SER A 5 21.97 -8.15 7.59
C SER A 5 21.32 -7.12 6.68
N MET A 6 21.51 -7.22 5.36
CA MET A 6 20.70 -6.43 4.43
C MET A 6 19.25 -6.84 4.69
N PRO A 7 18.35 -5.89 5.02
CA PRO A 7 16.93 -6.18 4.98
C PRO A 7 16.65 -6.78 3.61
N SER A 8 16.06 -7.97 3.57
CA SER A 8 15.64 -8.56 2.32
C SER A 8 14.76 -7.52 1.61
N ARG A 9 14.89 -7.35 0.29
CA ARG A 9 14.10 -6.36 -0.46
C ARG A 9 12.58 -6.48 -0.26
N GLU A 10 12.10 -7.63 0.21
CA GLU A 10 10.70 -7.89 0.56
C GLU A 10 10.24 -7.12 1.81
N ASP A 11 11.14 -6.88 2.77
CA ASP A 11 10.79 -6.22 4.03
C ASP A 11 10.89 -4.69 3.97
N ASP A 12 11.34 -4.12 2.84
CA ASP A 12 11.50 -2.67 2.71
C ASP A 12 10.12 -1.95 2.79
N PRO A 13 9.88 -1.10 3.82
CA PRO A 13 8.63 -0.34 3.94
C PRO A 13 8.46 0.68 2.80
N VAL A 14 9.54 1.09 2.13
CA VAL A 14 9.47 2.00 0.98
C VAL A 14 8.69 1.37 -0.18
N HIS A 15 8.75 0.04 -0.35
CA HIS A 15 7.97 -0.64 -1.37
C HIS A 15 6.46 -0.51 -1.11
N THR A 16 6.03 -0.83 0.12
CA THR A 16 4.62 -0.72 0.53
C THR A 16 4.10 0.71 0.38
N VAL A 17 4.88 1.71 0.80
CA VAL A 17 4.49 3.13 0.66
C VAL A 17 4.35 3.55 -0.81
N ARG A 18 5.24 3.10 -1.70
CA ARG A 18 5.13 3.38 -3.15
C ARG A 18 3.90 2.71 -3.75
N THR A 19 3.61 1.47 -3.35
CA THR A 19 2.42 0.76 -3.80
C THR A 19 1.15 1.44 -3.30
N ILE A 20 1.15 1.95 -2.06
CA ILE A 20 0.04 2.76 -1.53
C ILE A 20 -0.23 3.98 -2.39
N ALA A 21 0.82 4.75 -2.73
CA ALA A 21 0.69 5.94 -3.56
C ALA A 21 0.12 5.61 -4.95
N ARG A 22 0.54 4.47 -5.54
CA ARG A 22 0.00 4.01 -6.83
C ARG A 22 -1.49 3.67 -6.75
N VAL A 23 -1.92 2.92 -5.73
CA VAL A 23 -3.35 2.57 -5.56
C VAL A 23 -4.19 3.81 -5.30
N ALA A 24 -3.70 4.76 -4.49
CA ALA A 24 -4.37 6.03 -4.26
C ALA A 24 -4.56 6.84 -5.55
N GLN A 25 -3.53 6.89 -6.40
CA GLN A 25 -3.63 7.54 -7.71
C GLN A 25 -4.69 6.88 -8.61
N MET A 26 -4.73 5.55 -8.65
CA MET A 26 -5.76 4.82 -9.40
C MET A 26 -7.18 5.10 -8.88
N LEU A 27 -7.35 5.24 -7.58
CA LEU A 27 -8.64 5.62 -6.98
C LEU A 27 -9.10 7.01 -7.42
N VAL A 28 -8.18 7.97 -7.50
CA VAL A 28 -8.48 9.33 -8.01
C VAL A 28 -8.93 9.27 -9.47
N GLU A 29 -8.22 8.52 -10.31
CA GLU A 29 -8.55 8.35 -11.73
C GLU A 29 -9.91 7.69 -11.93
N LEU A 30 -10.20 6.60 -11.19
CA LEU A 30 -11.49 5.92 -11.24
C LEU A 30 -12.64 6.80 -10.73
N ARG A 31 -12.39 7.63 -9.71
CA ARG A 31 -13.37 8.61 -9.23
C ARG A 31 -13.70 9.62 -10.32
N ASP A 32 -12.68 10.18 -10.96
CA ASP A 32 -12.85 11.17 -12.04
C ASP A 32 -13.64 10.53 -13.21
N GLU A 33 -13.28 9.30 -13.60
CA GLU A 33 -14.00 8.55 -14.64
C GLU A 33 -15.47 8.31 -14.28
N TYR A 34 -15.78 7.91 -13.03
CA TYR A 34 -17.16 7.66 -12.61
C TYR A 34 -18.00 8.94 -12.60
N VAL A 35 -17.41 10.06 -12.18
CA VAL A 35 -18.08 11.38 -12.19
C VAL A 35 -18.41 11.80 -13.62
N GLU A 36 -17.50 11.58 -14.57
CA GLU A 36 -17.75 11.85 -15.98
C GLU A 36 -18.77 10.87 -16.60
N ARG A 37 -18.69 9.58 -16.23
CA ARG A 37 -19.51 8.49 -16.78
C ARG A 37 -19.84 7.47 -15.70
N GLN A 38 -21.08 7.50 -15.22
CA GLN A 38 -21.54 6.66 -14.12
C GLN A 38 -21.75 5.20 -14.53
N ARG A 39 -20.66 4.44 -14.64
CA ARG A 39 -20.70 3.02 -14.98
C ARG A 39 -20.51 2.12 -13.75
N MET A 40 -21.23 1.00 -13.73
CA MET A 40 -21.19 0.06 -12.60
C MET A 40 -19.87 -0.71 -12.50
N ASP A 41 -19.18 -0.92 -13.61
CA ASP A 41 -17.84 -1.51 -13.64
C ASP A 41 -16.83 -0.62 -12.92
N THR A 42 -16.88 0.70 -13.11
CA THR A 42 -16.00 1.66 -12.43
C THR A 42 -16.21 1.61 -10.91
N LEU A 43 -17.46 1.51 -10.43
CA LEU A 43 -17.73 1.35 -8.99
C LEU A 43 -17.14 0.06 -8.41
N ARG A 44 -17.24 -1.07 -9.11
CA ARG A 44 -16.61 -2.33 -8.68
C ARG A 44 -15.08 -2.24 -8.66
N GLN A 45 -14.51 -1.50 -9.61
CA GLN A 45 -13.06 -1.26 -9.61
C GLN A 45 -12.64 -0.39 -8.43
N ILE A 46 -13.41 0.65 -8.08
CA ILE A 46 -13.18 1.48 -6.90
C ILE A 46 -13.23 0.61 -5.63
N GLU A 47 -14.26 -0.22 -5.49
CA GLU A 47 -14.40 -1.18 -4.38
C GLU A 47 -13.17 -2.08 -4.25
N GLN A 48 -12.74 -2.72 -5.34
CA GLN A 48 -11.54 -3.56 -5.34
C GLN A 48 -10.28 -2.78 -4.92
N ARG A 49 -10.11 -1.54 -5.37
CA ARG A 49 -8.94 -0.73 -4.98
C ARG A 49 -8.99 -0.30 -3.52
N MET A 50 -10.17 -0.13 -2.94
CA MET A 50 -10.31 0.11 -1.49
C MET A 50 -9.92 -1.15 -0.69
N ASP A 51 -10.26 -2.34 -1.17
CA ASP A 51 -9.83 -3.59 -0.54
C ASP A 51 -8.31 -3.77 -0.63
N ASP A 52 -7.71 -3.50 -1.80
CA ASP A 52 -6.25 -3.50 -1.98
C ASP A 52 -5.59 -2.53 -0.98
N MET A 53 -6.21 -1.35 -0.75
CA MET A 53 -5.71 -0.35 0.18
C MET A 53 -5.82 -0.81 1.65
N ALA A 54 -6.89 -1.51 2.01
CA ALA A 54 -7.03 -2.10 3.34
C ALA A 54 -5.94 -3.14 3.61
N GLN A 55 -5.61 -3.98 2.63
CA GLN A 55 -4.53 -4.96 2.75
C GLN A 55 -3.16 -4.29 2.93
N LEU A 56 -2.86 -3.27 2.12
CA LEU A 56 -1.61 -2.50 2.24
C LEU A 56 -1.49 -1.78 3.59
N ARG A 57 -2.61 -1.37 4.19
CA ARG A 57 -2.61 -0.80 5.55
C ARG A 57 -2.18 -1.83 6.60
N GLU A 58 -2.66 -3.07 6.50
CA GLU A 58 -2.26 -4.12 7.44
C GLU A 58 -0.78 -4.49 7.25
N GLU A 59 -0.29 -4.58 6.01
CA GLU A 59 1.14 -4.79 5.73
C GLU A 59 2.00 -3.66 6.32
N LEU A 60 1.58 -2.41 6.15
CA LEU A 60 2.28 -1.26 6.71
C LEU A 60 2.32 -1.30 8.25
N ARG A 61 1.24 -1.73 8.91
CA ARG A 61 1.21 -1.90 10.37
C ARG A 61 2.24 -2.92 10.83
N THR A 62 2.29 -4.09 10.20
CA THR A 62 3.29 -5.11 10.51
C THR A 62 4.71 -4.57 10.34
N LYS A 63 5.00 -3.83 9.27
CA LYS A 63 6.33 -3.21 9.05
C LYS A 63 6.68 -2.16 10.10
N ILE A 64 5.69 -1.38 10.58
CA ILE A 64 5.89 -0.42 11.67
C ILE A 64 6.23 -1.16 12.98
N GLU A 65 5.51 -2.22 13.32
CA GLU A 65 5.76 -3.02 14.52
C GLU A 65 7.17 -3.64 14.51
N HIS A 66 7.61 -4.15 13.36
CA HIS A 66 8.97 -4.66 13.20
C HIS A 66 10.03 -3.56 13.38
N ALA A 67 9.85 -2.40 12.73
CA ALA A 67 10.79 -1.29 12.85
C ALA A 67 10.93 -0.77 14.30
N GLN A 68 9.83 -0.76 15.06
CA GLN A 68 9.84 -0.36 16.48
C GLN A 68 10.58 -1.37 17.36
N THR A 69 10.51 -2.66 17.05
CA THR A 69 11.18 -3.71 17.82
C THR A 69 12.69 -3.69 17.60
N ASP A 70 13.15 -3.33 16.39
CA ASP A 70 14.58 -3.22 16.06
C ASP A 70 15.26 -1.99 16.70
N ASP A 71 14.52 -0.90 16.94
CA ASP A 71 15.04 0.32 17.59
C ASP A 71 15.24 0.17 19.12
N ASP A 72 14.62 -0.85 19.74
CA ASP A 72 14.69 -1.12 21.19
C ASP A 72 15.84 -2.08 21.59
N HIS A 73 16.74 -2.47 20.68
CA HIS A 73 17.89 -3.36 20.91
C HIS A 73 19.24 -2.75 20.50
#